data_AF-A0A2V8M653-F1
#
_entry.id   AF-A0A2V8M653-F1
#
_cell.length_a   1.000
_cell.length_b   1.000
_cell.length_c   1.000
_cell.angle_alpha   90.00
_cell.angle_beta   90.00
_cell.angle_gamma   90.00
#
_symmetry.space_group_name_H-M   'P 1'
#
loop_
_entity.id
_entity.type
_entity.pdbx_description
1 polymer ?
#
loop_
_entity_poly.entity_id
_entity_poly.type
_entity_poly.pdbx_seq_one_letter_code
_entity_poly.pdbx_strand_id
1 'polypeptide(L)'
;MGTALDPFSFLVTSIAGWMNQHQHHVINYLIEENRVLREQIGNRRLRFSDDQRRRLAAKAKKLGWKILAQVATLVTPETLLAWHRKLIAKKYDGSAHRTAGRPRTAAEIAALVTRMAEENRNWGYRRIQGALANLGHVLAHNTIADILRRHGIEPAPERSRKTTWKEFLSRHWGQIVASDFFTIEVWTQTGLQRFVVLFFMELSTRRVEIGGIASRANGLWMTQTARNLTDGVDGFFKGSKRYLIHDRHPLYTLEFLSMLADVGIKSVKLPAITKF
;
A
#
# COMPACT_ATOMS: atom_id res chain seq x y z
N MET A 1 42.70 -33.52 5.34
CA MET A 1 43.35 -32.38 6.01
C MET A 1 42.28 -31.60 6.75
N GLY A 2 42.30 -31.66 8.08
CA GLY A 2 41.26 -31.07 8.92
C GLY A 2 41.34 -29.54 8.90
N THR A 3 40.20 -28.89 8.66
CA THR A 3 40.01 -27.46 8.89
C THR A 3 40.09 -27.22 10.40
N ALA A 4 41.30 -26.96 10.91
CA ALA A 4 41.46 -26.46 12.26
C ALA A 4 40.69 -25.14 12.36
N LEU A 5 39.68 -25.10 13.24
CA LEU A 5 38.97 -23.86 13.56
C LEU A 5 40.00 -22.84 14.06
N ASP A 6 40.06 -21.68 13.41
CA ASP A 6 40.90 -20.56 13.81
C ASP A 6 40.63 -20.24 15.31
N PRO A 7 41.67 -20.06 16.15
CA PRO A 7 41.52 -19.85 17.60
C PRO A 7 40.57 -18.71 17.96
N PHE A 8 40.51 -17.66 17.15
CA PHE A 8 39.58 -16.56 17.34
C PHE A 8 38.13 -16.98 17.02
N SER A 9 37.92 -17.68 15.91
CA SER A 9 36.64 -18.27 15.53
C SER A 9 36.12 -19.27 16.58
N PHE A 10 37.03 -20.06 17.20
CA PHE A 10 36.69 -20.94 18.32
C PHE A 10 36.23 -20.14 19.54
N LEU A 11 36.98 -19.11 19.96
CA LEU A 11 36.63 -18.26 21.10
C LEU A 11 35.28 -17.55 20.90
N VAL A 12 35.02 -17.00 19.71
CA VAL A 12 33.73 -16.36 19.37
C VAL A 12 32.59 -17.38 19.43
N THR A 13 32.78 -18.58 18.88
CA THR A 13 31.76 -19.64 18.90
C THR A 13 31.49 -20.14 20.31
N SER A 14 32.52 -20.28 21.15
CA SER A 14 32.39 -20.66 22.56
C SER A 14 31.67 -19.59 23.38
N ILE A 15 32.00 -18.31 23.20
CA ILE A 15 31.32 -17.19 23.87
C ILE A 15 29.86 -17.09 23.38
N ALA A 16 29.62 -17.20 22.08
CA ALA A 16 28.26 -17.20 21.52
C ALA A 16 27.45 -18.40 22.01
N GLY A 17 28.06 -19.58 22.09
CA GLY A 17 27.45 -20.80 22.63
C GLY A 17 27.09 -20.66 24.11
N TRP A 18 28.01 -20.14 24.93
CA TRP A 18 27.80 -19.89 26.35
C TRP A 18 26.72 -18.82 26.59
N MET A 19 26.77 -17.71 25.85
CA MET A 19 25.76 -16.65 25.92
C MET A 19 24.37 -17.18 25.52
N ASN A 20 24.30 -18.00 24.46
CA ASN A 20 23.06 -18.62 24.01
C ASN A 20 22.51 -19.59 25.07
N GLN A 21 23.35 -20.41 25.70
CA GLN A 21 22.94 -21.29 26.80
C GLN A 21 22.40 -20.51 28.00
N HIS A 22 23.09 -19.44 28.41
CA HIS A 22 22.62 -18.57 29.49
C HIS A 22 21.25 -17.95 29.16
N GLN A 23 21.07 -17.47 27.91
CA GLN A 23 19.78 -16.96 27.44
C GLN A 23 18.69 -18.04 27.48
N HIS A 24 18.98 -19.29 27.11
CA HIS A 24 18.03 -20.41 27.21
C HIS A 24 17.62 -20.68 28.66
N HIS A 25 18.57 -20.65 29.60
CA HIS A 25 18.25 -20.82 31.03
C HIS A 25 17.32 -19.72 31.55
N VAL A 26 17.57 -18.47 31.19
CA VAL A 26 16.71 -17.33 31.56
C VAL A 26 15.32 -17.48 30.94
N ILE A 27 15.23 -17.84 29.66
CA ILE A 27 13.95 -18.06 28.97
C ILE A 27 13.17 -19.21 29.63
N ASN A 28 13.83 -20.33 29.93
CA ASN A 28 13.20 -21.48 30.58
C ASN A 28 12.66 -21.12 31.96
N TYR A 29 13.45 -20.40 32.78
CA TYR A 29 12.98 -19.90 34.07
C TYR A 29 11.74 -19.02 33.92
N LEU A 30 11.75 -18.05 33.01
CA LEU A 30 10.61 -17.16 32.77
C LEU A 30 9.38 -17.91 32.25
N ILE A 31 9.56 -18.98 31.46
CA ILE A 31 8.45 -19.84 31.01
C ILE A 31 7.82 -20.56 32.21
N GLU A 32 8.64 -21.14 33.09
CA GLU A 32 8.16 -21.81 34.30
C GLU A 32 7.49 -20.84 35.27
N GLU A 33 8.07 -19.64 35.48
CA GLU A 33 7.43 -18.60 36.28
C GLU A 33 6.06 -18.20 35.72
N ASN A 34 5.93 -18.05 34.39
CA ASN A 34 4.64 -17.81 33.76
C ASN A 34 3.65 -18.98 33.92
N ARG A 35 4.12 -20.23 33.94
CA ARG A 35 3.27 -21.40 34.20
C ARG A 35 2.73 -21.37 35.63
N VAL A 36 3.60 -21.17 36.61
CA VAL A 36 3.23 -21.06 38.04
C VAL A 36 2.24 -19.91 38.26
N LEU A 37 2.51 -18.73 37.68
CA LEU A 37 1.59 -17.58 37.78
C LEU A 37 0.21 -17.90 37.17
N ARG A 38 0.16 -18.66 36.07
CA ARG A 38 -1.11 -19.07 35.47
C ARG A 38 -1.87 -20.07 36.33
N GLU A 39 -1.18 -21.02 36.94
CA GLU A 39 -1.78 -21.96 37.89
C GLU A 39 -2.42 -21.22 39.06
N GLN A 40 -1.72 -20.21 39.61
CA GLN A 40 -2.23 -19.36 40.70
C GLN A 40 -3.44 -18.49 40.28
N ILE A 41 -3.44 -17.97 39.05
CA ILE A 41 -4.55 -17.16 38.52
C ILE A 41 -5.77 -18.05 38.19
N GLY A 42 -5.55 -19.32 37.87
CA GLY A 42 -6.58 -20.26 37.44
C GLY A 42 -7.30 -19.79 36.16
N ASN A 43 -8.58 -20.14 36.03
CA ASN A 43 -9.40 -19.79 34.86
C ASN A 43 -9.98 -18.36 34.92
N ARG A 44 -9.42 -17.47 35.74
CA ARG A 44 -9.92 -16.09 35.87
C ARG A 44 -9.64 -15.31 34.58
N ARG A 45 -10.66 -14.58 34.10
CA ARG A 45 -10.56 -13.77 32.88
C ARG A 45 -9.67 -12.54 33.14
N LEU A 46 -8.44 -12.58 32.62
CA LEU A 46 -7.48 -11.48 32.71
C LEU A 46 -7.95 -10.27 31.90
N ARG A 47 -8.10 -9.11 32.57
CA ARG A 47 -8.39 -7.83 31.91
C ARG A 47 -7.07 -7.07 31.72
N PHE A 48 -6.66 -6.91 30.46
CA PHE A 48 -5.47 -6.12 30.11
C PHE A 48 -5.85 -4.67 29.82
N SER A 49 -5.10 -3.73 30.39
CA SER A 49 -5.12 -2.31 30.00
C SER A 49 -4.59 -2.13 28.58
N ASP A 50 -4.94 -1.02 27.93
CA ASP A 50 -4.47 -0.72 26.57
C ASP A 50 -2.94 -0.61 26.47
N ASP A 51 -2.29 -0.18 27.55
CA ASP A 51 -0.83 -0.09 27.64
C ASP A 51 -0.17 -1.48 27.75
N GLN A 52 -0.74 -2.38 28.57
CA GLN A 52 -0.31 -3.78 28.63
C GLN A 52 -0.50 -4.48 27.28
N ARG A 53 -1.65 -4.29 26.62
CA ARG A 53 -1.93 -4.82 25.27
C ARG A 53 -0.88 -4.33 24.27
N ARG A 54 -0.50 -3.05 24.32
CA ARG A 54 0.51 -2.45 23.45
C ARG A 54 1.88 -3.08 23.63
N ARG A 55 2.36 -3.20 24.88
CA ARG A 55 3.66 -3.82 25.17
C ARG A 55 3.73 -5.28 24.72
N LEU A 56 2.68 -6.05 25.02
CA LEU A 56 2.59 -7.46 24.62
C LEU A 56 2.55 -7.61 23.10
N ALA A 57 1.72 -6.84 22.41
CA ALA A 57 1.60 -6.88 20.95
C ALA A 57 2.92 -6.53 20.24
N ALA A 58 3.65 -5.51 20.73
CA ALA A 58 4.93 -5.09 20.15
C ALA A 58 6.02 -6.17 20.29
N LYS A 59 6.09 -6.83 21.46
CA LYS A 59 7.03 -7.95 21.68
C LYS A 59 6.63 -9.21 20.90
N ALA A 60 5.33 -9.52 20.86
CA ALA A 60 4.79 -10.66 20.14
C ALA A 60 5.08 -10.60 18.64
N LYS A 61 4.98 -9.42 18.01
CA LYS A 61 5.29 -9.27 16.59
C LYS A 61 6.74 -9.64 16.24
N LYS A 62 7.70 -9.41 17.15
CA LYS A 62 9.12 -9.76 16.94
C LYS A 62 9.36 -11.28 16.98
N LEU A 63 8.60 -12.01 17.79
CA LEU A 63 8.72 -13.47 17.93
C LEU A 63 8.00 -14.22 16.80
N GLY A 64 6.92 -13.65 16.26
CA GLY A 64 6.13 -14.31 15.20
C GLY A 64 5.29 -15.48 15.72
N TRP A 65 4.37 -15.97 14.88
CA TRP A 65 3.33 -16.92 15.31
C TRP A 65 3.89 -18.28 15.77
N LYS A 66 4.87 -18.84 15.03
CA LYS A 66 5.42 -20.18 15.33
C LYS A 66 6.08 -20.26 16.70
N ILE A 67 6.87 -19.24 17.07
CA ILE A 67 7.53 -19.18 18.38
C ILE A 67 6.50 -18.92 19.48
N LEU A 68 5.54 -18.02 19.24
CA LEU A 68 4.47 -17.75 20.21
C LEU A 68 3.61 -18.97 20.52
N ALA A 69 3.39 -19.86 19.55
CA ALA A 69 2.65 -21.11 19.75
C ALA A 69 3.40 -22.12 20.63
N GLN A 70 4.74 -21.99 20.74
CA GLN A 70 5.58 -22.88 21.55
C GLN A 70 5.81 -22.36 22.98
N VAL A 71 5.45 -21.10 23.26
CA VAL A 71 5.64 -20.45 24.56
C VAL A 71 4.32 -20.44 25.33
N ALA A 72 4.37 -20.57 26.65
CA ALA A 72 3.20 -20.40 27.51
C ALA A 72 2.74 -18.93 27.52
N THR A 73 1.87 -18.52 26.61
CA THR A 73 1.41 -17.13 26.49
C THR A 73 0.14 -16.84 27.29
N LEU A 74 0.11 -15.72 28.04
CA LEU A 74 -1.09 -15.24 28.78
C LEU A 74 -2.31 -14.98 27.88
N VAL A 75 -2.08 -14.80 26.59
CA VAL A 75 -3.06 -14.44 25.56
C VAL A 75 -2.75 -15.26 24.31
N THR A 76 -3.76 -15.69 23.56
CA THR A 76 -3.52 -16.48 22.34
C THR A 76 -2.66 -15.71 21.33
N PRO A 77 -1.74 -16.38 20.61
CA PRO A 77 -0.90 -15.74 19.59
C PRO A 77 -1.70 -14.92 18.57
N GLU A 78 -2.88 -15.41 18.17
CA GLU A 78 -3.79 -14.73 17.25
C GLU A 78 -4.25 -13.38 17.80
N THR A 79 -4.59 -13.35 19.09
CA THR A 79 -5.09 -12.15 19.78
C THR A 79 -3.97 -11.11 19.91
N LEU A 80 -2.75 -11.53 20.24
CA LEU A 80 -1.58 -10.65 20.33
C LEU A 80 -1.28 -9.99 18.98
N LEU A 81 -1.33 -10.76 17.89
CA LEU A 81 -1.14 -10.24 16.54
C LEU A 81 -2.32 -9.36 16.09
N ALA A 82 -3.55 -9.67 16.50
CA ALA A 82 -4.71 -8.83 16.24
C ALA A 82 -4.60 -7.46 16.94
N TRP A 83 -4.14 -7.43 18.20
CA TRP A 83 -3.86 -6.17 18.90
C TRP A 83 -2.80 -5.34 18.18
N HIS A 84 -1.73 -5.98 17.67
CA HIS A 84 -0.72 -5.29 16.86
C HIS A 84 -1.32 -4.65 15.60
N ARG A 85 -2.15 -5.39 14.84
CA ARG A 85 -2.84 -4.85 13.66
C ARG A 85 -3.74 -3.66 14.01
N LYS A 86 -4.47 -3.72 15.13
CA LYS A 86 -5.33 -2.63 15.60
C LYS A 86 -4.53 -1.36 15.95
N LEU A 87 -3.34 -1.50 16.53
CA LEU A 87 -2.45 -0.36 16.82
C LEU A 87 -1.95 0.31 15.54
N ILE A 88 -1.59 -0.48 14.52
CA ILE A 88 -1.24 0.03 13.19
C ILE A 88 -2.41 0.83 12.61
N ALA A 89 -3.61 0.24 12.60
CA ALA A 89 -4.80 0.91 12.06
C ALA A 89 -5.08 2.25 12.76
N LYS A 90 -4.98 2.30 14.09
CA LYS A 90 -5.14 3.55 14.86
C LYS A 90 -4.08 4.60 14.53
N LYS A 91 -2.84 4.20 14.25
CA LYS A 91 -1.78 5.14 13.85
C LYS A 91 -2.09 5.83 12.51
N TYR A 92 -2.77 5.12 11.62
CA TYR A 92 -3.16 5.63 10.30
C TYR A 92 -4.63 6.11 10.25
N ASP A 93 -5.29 6.21 11.40
CA ASP A 93 -6.66 6.71 11.48
C ASP A 93 -6.66 8.25 11.41
N GLY A 94 -6.81 8.76 10.19
CA GLY A 94 -6.91 10.20 9.91
C GLY A 94 -8.31 10.79 10.12
N SER A 95 -9.26 10.01 10.65
CA SER A 95 -10.66 10.46 10.80
C SER A 95 -10.79 11.68 11.72
N ALA A 96 -9.96 11.79 12.76
CA ALA A 96 -9.94 12.91 13.70
C ALA A 96 -9.47 14.24 13.07
N HIS A 97 -8.79 14.20 11.92
CA HIS A 97 -8.29 15.39 11.20
C HIS A 97 -9.23 15.81 10.05
N ARG A 98 -10.44 15.25 9.96
CA ARG A 98 -11.44 15.67 8.97
C ARG A 98 -12.18 16.91 9.45
N THR A 99 -11.80 18.06 8.94
CA THR A 99 -12.55 19.32 9.14
C THR A 99 -13.91 19.23 8.43
N ALA A 100 -14.96 19.84 9.01
CA ALA A 100 -16.24 20.00 8.34
C ALA A 100 -16.02 20.77 7.02
N GLY A 101 -16.36 20.14 5.89
CA GLY A 101 -16.18 20.74 4.57
C GLY A 101 -17.09 21.95 4.35
N ARG A 102 -16.82 22.72 3.29
CA ARG A 102 -17.60 23.89 2.87
C ARG A 102 -19.11 23.57 2.85
N PRO A 103 -19.98 24.45 3.38
CA PRO A 103 -21.43 24.26 3.33
C PRO A 103 -21.89 24.04 1.89
N ARG A 104 -22.82 23.09 1.72
CA ARG A 104 -23.29 22.65 0.40
C ARG A 104 -24.04 23.77 -0.30
N THR A 105 -23.85 23.89 -1.61
CA THR A 105 -24.72 24.70 -2.47
C THR A 105 -26.16 24.22 -2.33
N ALA A 106 -27.13 25.15 -2.31
CA ALA A 106 -28.55 24.85 -2.19
C ALA A 106 -29.00 23.80 -3.22
N ALA A 107 -29.81 22.83 -2.77
CA ALA A 107 -30.20 21.66 -3.57
C ALA A 107 -30.93 22.05 -4.86
N GLU A 108 -31.75 23.11 -4.82
CA GLU A 108 -32.48 23.65 -5.96
C GLU A 108 -31.55 24.14 -7.07
N ILE A 109 -30.50 24.87 -6.70
CA ILE A 109 -29.49 25.36 -7.63
C ILE A 109 -28.70 24.18 -8.23
N ALA A 110 -28.39 23.16 -7.42
CA ALA A 110 -27.74 21.96 -7.92
C ALA A 110 -28.62 21.19 -8.92
N ALA A 111 -29.92 21.07 -8.65
CA ALA A 111 -30.88 20.44 -9.56
C ALA A 111 -31.02 21.22 -10.88
N LEU A 112 -31.04 22.55 -10.82
CA LEU A 112 -31.07 23.41 -12.02
C LEU A 112 -29.80 23.25 -12.86
N VAL A 113 -28.62 23.23 -12.24
CA VAL A 113 -27.33 22.98 -12.91
C VAL A 113 -27.31 21.62 -13.61
N THR A 114 -27.76 20.57 -12.92
CA THR A 114 -27.84 19.20 -13.47
C THR A 114 -28.77 19.16 -14.68
N ARG A 115 -29.97 19.74 -14.56
CA ARG A 115 -30.97 19.79 -15.65
C ARG A 115 -30.43 20.51 -16.90
N MET A 116 -29.86 21.71 -16.72
CA MET A 116 -29.25 22.47 -17.82
C MET A 116 -28.14 21.68 -18.53
N ALA A 117 -27.36 20.92 -17.77
CA ALA A 117 -26.27 20.11 -18.30
C ALA A 117 -26.74 18.86 -19.07
N GLU A 118 -27.86 18.26 -18.66
CA GLU A 118 -28.48 17.11 -19.31
C GLU A 118 -29.22 17.50 -20.59
N GLU A 119 -29.98 18.60 -20.56
CA GLU A 119 -30.71 19.14 -21.70
C GLU A 119 -29.78 19.71 -22.78
N ASN A 120 -28.61 20.22 -22.38
CA ASN A 120 -27.64 20.86 -23.28
C ASN A 120 -26.26 20.20 -23.19
N ARG A 121 -26.12 19.02 -23.82
CA ARG A 121 -24.89 18.19 -23.76
C ARG A 121 -23.62 18.87 -24.25
N ASN A 122 -23.71 19.89 -25.10
CA ASN A 122 -22.58 20.66 -25.62
C ASN A 122 -22.15 21.84 -24.71
N TRP A 123 -22.89 22.13 -23.63
CA TRP A 123 -22.59 23.27 -22.76
C TRP A 123 -21.50 22.95 -21.73
N GLY A 124 -20.39 23.67 -21.83
CA GLY A 124 -19.32 23.67 -20.83
C GLY A 124 -19.64 24.55 -19.61
N TYR A 125 -18.80 24.45 -18.57
CA TYR A 125 -19.03 25.12 -17.27
C TYR A 125 -19.27 26.63 -17.38
N ARG A 126 -18.51 27.32 -18.23
CA ARG A 126 -18.65 28.78 -18.43
C ARG A 126 -19.96 29.15 -19.13
N ARG A 127 -20.48 28.27 -19.99
CA ARG A 127 -21.76 28.49 -20.69
C ARG A 127 -22.96 28.31 -19.75
N ILE A 128 -22.91 27.27 -18.91
CA ILE A 128 -23.88 27.05 -17.83
C ILE A 128 -23.82 28.20 -16.82
N GLN A 129 -22.62 28.67 -16.47
CA GLN A 129 -22.43 29.83 -15.59
C GLN A 129 -23.11 31.09 -16.14
N GLY A 130 -22.93 31.39 -17.43
CA GLY A 130 -23.59 32.53 -18.08
C GLY A 130 -25.12 32.39 -18.13
N ALA A 131 -25.64 31.20 -18.37
CA ALA A 131 -27.08 30.95 -18.35
C ALA A 131 -27.68 31.12 -16.94
N LEU A 132 -26.95 30.70 -15.90
CA LEU A 132 -27.36 30.90 -14.50
C LEU A 132 -27.28 32.37 -14.09
N ALA A 133 -26.28 33.11 -14.56
CA ALA A 133 -26.18 34.54 -14.33
C ALA A 133 -27.39 35.30 -14.91
N ASN A 134 -27.86 34.90 -16.10
CA ASN A 134 -29.07 35.45 -16.70
C ASN A 134 -30.35 35.13 -15.91
N LEU A 135 -30.34 34.06 -15.09
CA LEU A 135 -31.44 33.66 -14.20
C LEU A 135 -31.28 34.24 -12.77
N GLY A 136 -30.29 35.12 -12.54
CA GLY A 136 -30.04 35.74 -11.23
C GLY A 136 -29.21 34.90 -10.26
N HIS A 137 -28.62 33.79 -10.70
CA HIS A 137 -27.80 32.92 -9.86
C HIS A 137 -26.31 33.10 -10.16
N VAL A 138 -25.57 33.69 -9.21
CA VAL A 138 -24.12 33.89 -9.32
C VAL A 138 -23.37 32.70 -8.70
N LEU A 139 -22.81 31.83 -9.54
CA LEU A 139 -21.97 30.71 -9.12
C LEU A 139 -20.58 30.80 -9.76
N ALA A 140 -19.56 30.32 -9.03
CA ALA A 140 -18.25 30.08 -9.62
C ALA A 140 -18.30 28.83 -10.53
N HIS A 141 -17.57 28.85 -11.64
CA HIS A 141 -17.47 27.70 -12.56
C HIS A 141 -17.00 26.41 -11.84
N ASN A 142 -16.15 26.52 -10.82
CA ASN A 142 -15.71 25.39 -9.99
C ASN A 142 -16.87 24.77 -9.19
N THR A 143 -17.81 25.58 -8.70
CA THR A 143 -19.02 25.07 -8.02
C THR A 143 -19.89 24.27 -8.98
N ILE A 144 -20.01 24.72 -10.22
CA ILE A 144 -20.73 24.01 -11.29
C ILE A 144 -20.03 22.69 -11.61
N ALA A 145 -18.70 22.69 -11.74
CA ALA A 145 -17.91 21.49 -11.96
C ALA A 145 -18.08 20.46 -10.82
N ASP A 146 -18.06 20.91 -9.56
CA ASP A 146 -18.26 20.06 -8.39
C ASP A 146 -19.69 19.51 -8.28
N ILE A 147 -20.71 20.29 -8.65
CA ILE A 147 -22.10 19.82 -8.71
C ILE A 147 -22.23 18.71 -9.75
N LEU A 148 -21.72 18.92 -10.96
CA LEU A 148 -21.81 17.95 -12.05
C LEU A 148 -21.01 16.67 -11.74
N ARG A 149 -19.80 16.80 -11.18
CA ARG A 149 -18.99 15.66 -10.73
C ARG A 149 -19.73 14.81 -9.71
N ARG A 150 -20.42 15.42 -8.74
CA ARG A 150 -21.20 14.70 -7.72
C ARG A 150 -22.41 13.95 -8.31
N HIS A 151 -22.99 14.46 -9.39
CA HIS A 151 -24.09 13.82 -10.10
C HIS A 151 -23.62 12.88 -11.23
N GLY A 152 -22.30 12.65 -11.35
CA GLY A 152 -21.73 11.76 -12.37
C GLY A 152 -21.81 12.32 -13.79
N ILE A 153 -22.04 13.61 -13.96
CA ILE A 153 -22.13 14.26 -15.27
C ILE A 153 -20.73 14.72 -15.70
N GLU A 154 -20.25 14.18 -16.81
CA GLU A 154 -18.93 14.48 -17.39
C GLU A 154 -18.83 15.96 -17.85
N PRO A 155 -17.65 16.58 -17.95
CA PRO A 155 -17.46 17.92 -18.53
C PRO A 155 -17.80 17.96 -20.04
N ALA A 156 -18.27 19.09 -20.59
CA ALA A 156 -18.16 19.29 -22.04
C ALA A 156 -16.73 19.76 -22.39
N PRO A 157 -16.07 19.25 -23.45
CA PRO A 157 -16.60 18.42 -24.55
C PRO A 157 -16.47 16.89 -24.34
N GLU A 158 -16.11 16.40 -23.15
CA GLU A 158 -16.09 14.94 -22.86
C GLU A 158 -17.50 14.34 -23.02
N ARG A 159 -18.57 15.08 -22.70
CA ARG A 159 -19.97 14.73 -22.99
C ARG A 159 -20.27 14.49 -24.48
N SER A 160 -19.57 15.16 -25.40
CA SER A 160 -19.81 15.05 -26.85
C SER A 160 -18.79 14.12 -27.54
N ARG A 161 -17.68 13.81 -26.88
CA ARG A 161 -16.69 12.84 -27.34
C ARG A 161 -17.09 11.46 -26.84
N LYS A 162 -17.71 10.67 -27.72
CA LYS A 162 -18.04 9.25 -27.53
C LYS A 162 -16.85 8.47 -26.95
N THR A 163 -16.79 8.33 -25.63
CA THR A 163 -16.39 7.18 -24.80
C THR A 163 -16.30 7.71 -23.36
N THR A 164 -17.26 7.37 -22.50
CA THR A 164 -17.22 7.75 -21.08
C THR A 164 -15.95 7.20 -20.42
N TRP A 165 -15.45 7.82 -19.34
CA TRP A 165 -14.27 7.28 -18.63
C TRP A 165 -14.48 5.82 -18.21
N LYS A 166 -15.72 5.46 -17.86
CA LYS A 166 -16.12 4.08 -17.55
C LYS A 166 -15.99 3.16 -18.76
N GLU A 167 -16.39 3.60 -19.95
CA GLU A 167 -16.24 2.84 -21.20
C GLU A 167 -14.79 2.79 -21.69
N PHE A 168 -14.02 3.85 -21.49
CA PHE A 168 -12.59 3.87 -21.80
C PHE A 168 -11.88 2.86 -20.90
N LEU A 169 -12.12 2.94 -19.60
CA LEU A 169 -11.55 1.99 -18.66
C LEU A 169 -12.04 0.57 -18.94
N SER A 170 -13.33 0.31 -19.19
CA SER A 170 -13.80 -1.04 -19.49
C SER A 170 -13.19 -1.65 -20.76
N ARG A 171 -12.90 -0.83 -21.78
CA ARG A 171 -12.26 -1.27 -23.04
C ARG A 171 -10.74 -1.45 -22.91
N HIS A 172 -10.08 -0.68 -22.05
CA HIS A 172 -8.62 -0.67 -21.94
C HIS A 172 -8.08 -1.31 -20.66
N TRP A 173 -8.95 -1.69 -19.72
CA TRP A 173 -8.58 -2.22 -18.39
C TRP A 173 -7.58 -3.39 -18.49
N GLY A 174 -7.82 -4.33 -19.42
CA GLY A 174 -6.96 -5.51 -19.66
C GLY A 174 -5.63 -5.21 -20.36
N GLN A 175 -5.37 -3.94 -20.66
CA GLN A 175 -4.12 -3.48 -21.26
C GLN A 175 -3.27 -2.64 -20.30
N ILE A 176 -3.80 -2.28 -19.13
CA ILE A 176 -3.18 -1.33 -18.20
C ILE A 176 -2.66 -2.07 -16.97
N VAL A 177 -1.39 -1.82 -16.68
CA VAL A 177 -0.71 -2.24 -15.46
C VAL A 177 -0.34 -0.98 -14.67
N ALA A 178 -0.56 -0.98 -13.36
CA ALA A 178 -0.01 0.01 -12.46
C ALA A 178 1.20 -0.57 -11.71
N SER A 179 2.18 0.26 -11.37
CA SER A 179 3.33 -0.14 -10.56
C SER A 179 3.70 0.92 -9.53
N ASP A 180 4.16 0.43 -8.39
CA ASP A 180 4.57 1.26 -7.26
C ASP A 180 5.61 0.51 -6.40
N PHE A 181 6.27 1.25 -5.51
CA PHE A 181 7.24 0.74 -4.56
C PHE A 181 6.71 0.88 -3.13
N PHE A 182 6.97 -0.12 -2.31
CA PHE A 182 6.82 0.03 -0.86
C PHE A 182 8.00 -0.60 -0.13
N THR A 183 8.20 -0.19 1.12
CA THR A 183 9.28 -0.70 1.95
C THR A 183 8.74 -1.61 3.06
N ILE A 184 9.43 -2.72 3.29
CA ILE A 184 9.19 -3.61 4.42
C ILE A 184 10.45 -3.71 5.28
N GLU A 185 10.27 -3.88 6.58
CA GLU A 185 11.37 -4.18 7.51
C GLU A 185 11.38 -5.69 7.80
N VAL A 186 12.53 -6.33 7.57
CA VAL A 186 12.72 -7.77 7.75
C VAL A 186 13.88 -7.99 8.71
N TRP A 187 13.68 -8.84 9.71
CA TRP A 187 14.75 -9.28 10.61
C TRP A 187 15.63 -10.30 9.88
N THR A 188 16.90 -9.96 9.70
CA THR A 188 17.94 -10.84 9.14
C THR A 188 18.90 -11.26 10.25
N GLN A 189 19.79 -12.22 9.96
CA GLN A 189 20.85 -12.64 10.90
C GLN A 189 21.77 -11.47 11.31
N THR A 190 21.89 -10.45 10.47
CA THR A 190 22.67 -9.22 10.72
C THR A 190 21.86 -8.08 11.35
N GLY A 191 20.60 -8.31 11.71
CA GLY A 191 19.71 -7.31 12.32
C GLY A 191 18.53 -6.89 11.43
N LEU A 192 17.86 -5.82 11.84
CA LEU A 192 16.68 -5.30 11.14
C LEU A 192 17.11 -4.58 9.86
N GLN A 193 16.73 -5.13 8.71
CA GLN A 193 17.07 -4.57 7.40
C GLN A 193 15.80 -4.18 6.63
N ARG A 194 15.86 -3.02 5.98
CA ARG A 194 14.79 -2.52 5.10
C ARG A 194 14.97 -3.06 3.69
N PHE A 195 13.89 -3.60 3.14
CA PHE A 195 13.80 -4.04 1.75
C PHE A 195 12.80 -3.17 1.01
N VAL A 196 13.13 -2.84 -0.24
CA VAL A 196 12.23 -2.23 -1.20
C VAL A 196 11.57 -3.35 -1.99
N VAL A 197 10.25 -3.29 -2.13
CA VAL A 197 9.45 -4.21 -2.91
C VAL A 197 8.87 -3.44 -4.10
N LEU A 198 9.13 -3.92 -5.30
CA LEU A 198 8.48 -3.47 -6.52
C LEU A 198 7.36 -4.43 -6.86
N PHE A 199 6.17 -3.89 -7.13
CA PHE A 199 5.04 -4.68 -7.56
C PHE A 199 4.36 -4.07 -8.78
N PHE A 200 3.65 -4.93 -9.51
CA PHE A 200 2.85 -4.60 -10.67
C PHE A 200 1.44 -5.12 -10.42
N MET A 201 0.42 -4.33 -10.77
CA MET A 201 -0.96 -4.70 -10.63
C MET A 201 -1.65 -4.55 -11.99
N GLU A 202 -2.16 -5.65 -12.51
CA GLU A 202 -3.07 -5.61 -13.66
C GLU A 202 -4.40 -5.01 -13.20
N LEU A 203 -4.82 -3.89 -13.80
CA LEU A 203 -6.00 -3.18 -13.28
C LEU A 203 -7.29 -3.99 -13.47
N SER A 204 -7.38 -4.76 -14.56
CA SER A 204 -8.49 -5.66 -14.90
C SER A 204 -8.85 -6.68 -13.84
N THR A 205 -7.87 -7.48 -13.49
CA THR A 205 -8.02 -8.64 -12.63
C THR A 205 -7.68 -8.32 -11.18
N ARG A 206 -7.07 -7.16 -10.94
CA ARG A 206 -6.38 -6.82 -9.68
C ARG A 206 -5.30 -7.85 -9.30
N ARG A 207 -4.83 -8.65 -10.26
CA ARG A 207 -3.72 -9.58 -10.06
C ARG A 207 -2.46 -8.76 -9.81
N VAL A 208 -1.77 -9.10 -8.72
CA VAL A 208 -0.50 -8.48 -8.34
C VAL A 208 0.64 -9.44 -8.67
N GLU A 209 1.68 -8.91 -9.27
CA GLU A 209 2.95 -9.59 -9.52
C GLU A 209 4.07 -8.85 -8.79
N ILE A 210 4.94 -9.58 -8.09
CA ILE A 210 6.09 -8.99 -7.43
C ILE A 210 7.24 -8.95 -8.43
N GLY A 211 7.63 -7.76 -8.87
CA GLY A 211 8.76 -7.58 -9.78
C GLY A 211 10.11 -7.90 -9.14
N GLY A 212 10.20 -7.69 -7.82
CA GLY A 212 11.37 -8.09 -7.05
C GLY A 212 11.38 -7.49 -5.66
N ILE A 213 12.29 -8.03 -4.83
CA ILE A 213 12.57 -7.55 -3.48
C ILE A 213 14.07 -7.31 -3.38
N ALA A 214 14.47 -6.09 -2.99
CA ALA A 214 15.88 -5.72 -2.89
C ALA A 214 16.19 -4.95 -1.61
N SER A 215 17.28 -5.31 -0.93
CA SER A 215 17.83 -4.52 0.18
C SER A 215 18.54 -3.25 -0.30
N ARG A 216 18.98 -3.24 -1.57
CA ARG A 216 19.53 -2.08 -2.29
C ARG A 216 18.92 -2.01 -3.68
N ALA A 217 17.87 -1.22 -3.84
CA ALA A 217 17.26 -0.97 -5.13
C ALA A 217 18.13 0.04 -5.93
N ASN A 218 18.58 -0.35 -7.12
CA ASN A 218 19.37 0.48 -8.03
C ASN A 218 19.05 0.15 -9.49
N GLY A 219 19.68 0.85 -10.44
CA GLY A 219 19.44 0.67 -11.87
C GLY A 219 19.76 -0.75 -12.39
N LEU A 220 20.78 -1.42 -11.85
CA LEU A 220 21.12 -2.80 -12.23
C LEU A 220 20.02 -3.78 -11.81
N TRP A 221 19.50 -3.63 -10.58
CA TRP A 221 18.38 -4.41 -10.10
C TRP A 221 17.10 -4.15 -10.89
N MET A 222 16.83 -2.89 -11.25
CA MET A 222 15.72 -2.54 -12.13
C MET A 222 15.89 -3.13 -13.52
N THR A 223 17.10 -3.12 -14.08
CA THR A 223 17.41 -3.74 -15.37
C THR A 223 17.13 -5.24 -15.35
N GLN A 224 17.55 -5.94 -14.30
CA GLN A 224 17.26 -7.36 -14.16
C GLN A 224 15.76 -7.62 -14.00
N THR A 225 15.08 -6.76 -13.24
CA THR A 225 13.62 -6.82 -13.10
C THR A 225 12.92 -6.64 -14.46
N ALA A 226 13.34 -5.68 -15.29
CA ALA A 226 12.82 -5.53 -16.65
C ALA A 226 12.96 -6.82 -17.46
N ARG A 227 14.16 -7.42 -17.51
CA ARG A 227 14.41 -8.67 -18.23
C ARG A 227 13.44 -9.78 -17.82
N ASN A 228 13.23 -9.96 -16.51
CA ASN A 228 12.31 -10.96 -15.99
C ASN A 228 10.86 -10.66 -16.41
N LEU A 229 10.45 -9.39 -16.39
CA LEU A 229 9.09 -8.97 -16.72
C LEU A 229 8.79 -9.04 -18.22
N THR A 230 9.80 -8.86 -19.07
CA THR A 230 9.70 -8.87 -20.53
C THR A 230 10.07 -10.22 -21.16
N ASP A 231 10.35 -11.23 -20.34
CA ASP A 231 10.69 -12.57 -20.83
C ASP A 231 9.57 -13.12 -21.74
N GLY A 232 9.96 -13.73 -22.87
CA GLY A 232 9.02 -14.18 -23.89
C GLY A 232 8.21 -15.42 -23.51
N VAL A 233 8.66 -16.19 -22.51
CA VAL A 233 8.02 -17.41 -22.05
C VAL A 233 7.07 -17.08 -20.91
N ASP A 234 7.63 -16.52 -19.82
CA ASP A 234 6.92 -16.35 -18.54
C ASP A 234 6.80 -14.89 -18.07
N GLY A 235 7.24 -13.94 -18.90
CA GLY A 235 7.24 -12.52 -18.54
C GLY A 235 5.84 -11.98 -18.23
N PHE A 236 5.73 -11.23 -17.14
CA PHE A 236 4.47 -10.64 -16.69
C PHE A 236 3.80 -9.76 -17.76
N PHE A 237 4.59 -9.06 -18.58
CA PHE A 237 4.06 -8.17 -19.63
C PHE A 237 3.57 -8.90 -20.88
N LYS A 238 3.65 -10.23 -20.93
CA LYS A 238 3.10 -11.03 -22.02
C LYS A 238 1.58 -10.85 -22.15
N GLY A 239 1.11 -10.94 -23.41
CA GLY A 239 -0.31 -10.89 -23.76
C GLY A 239 -0.80 -9.50 -24.18
N SER A 240 -1.97 -9.10 -23.70
CA SER A 240 -2.68 -7.88 -24.12
C SER A 240 -2.20 -6.58 -23.46
N LYS A 241 -1.19 -6.64 -22.58
CA LYS A 241 -0.71 -5.49 -21.81
C LYS A 241 0.01 -4.52 -22.74
N ARG A 242 -0.27 -3.22 -22.62
CA ARG A 242 0.26 -2.16 -23.48
C ARG A 242 0.73 -0.94 -22.72
N TYR A 243 0.24 -0.70 -21.51
CA TYR A 243 0.52 0.52 -20.76
C TYR A 243 0.97 0.20 -19.34
N LEU A 244 2.05 0.84 -18.91
CA LEU A 244 2.51 0.83 -17.53
C LEU A 244 2.32 2.23 -16.92
N ILE A 245 1.42 2.33 -15.94
CA ILE A 245 1.23 3.53 -15.14
C ILE A 245 2.13 3.45 -13.92
N HIS A 246 2.91 4.50 -13.68
CA HIS A 246 3.76 4.59 -12.50
C HIS A 246 3.99 6.03 -12.06
N ASP A 247 4.45 6.20 -10.82
CA ASP A 247 4.84 7.51 -10.30
C ASP A 247 6.17 8.00 -10.93
N ARG A 248 6.73 9.09 -10.41
CA ARG A 248 7.98 9.65 -10.92
C ARG A 248 9.21 9.19 -10.14
N HIS A 249 9.16 8.03 -9.49
CA HIS A 249 10.28 7.54 -8.70
C HIS A 249 11.55 7.35 -9.56
N PRO A 250 12.74 7.78 -9.11
CA PRO A 250 13.97 7.72 -9.90
C PRO A 250 14.45 6.31 -10.23
N LEU A 251 13.91 5.28 -9.56
CA LEU A 251 14.19 3.88 -9.88
C LEU A 251 13.57 3.45 -11.22
N TYR A 252 12.59 4.16 -11.76
CA TYR A 252 12.15 3.97 -13.14
C TYR A 252 13.19 4.58 -14.11
N THR A 253 14.35 3.93 -14.17
CA THR A 253 15.50 4.31 -14.98
C THR A 253 15.16 4.29 -16.46
N LEU A 254 15.91 5.06 -17.26
CA LEU A 254 15.68 5.14 -18.71
C LEU A 254 15.83 3.77 -19.37
N GLU A 255 16.84 3.01 -18.98
CA GLU A 255 17.12 1.65 -19.47
C GLU A 255 15.95 0.70 -19.19
N PHE A 256 15.39 0.75 -17.98
CA PHE A 256 14.19 -0.02 -17.60
C PHE A 256 13.01 0.31 -18.51
N LEU A 257 12.74 1.60 -18.74
CA LEU A 257 11.62 2.03 -19.58
C LEU A 257 11.84 1.69 -21.06
N SER A 258 13.09 1.73 -21.54
CA SER A 258 13.43 1.33 -22.90
C SER A 258 13.20 -0.16 -23.14
N MET A 259 13.62 -1.04 -22.23
CA MET A 259 13.36 -2.49 -22.37
C MET A 259 11.86 -2.82 -22.40
N LEU A 260 11.05 -2.10 -21.61
CA LEU A 260 9.60 -2.23 -21.68
C LEU A 260 9.05 -1.74 -23.03
N ALA A 261 9.58 -0.63 -23.55
CA ALA A 261 9.19 -0.09 -24.85
C ALA A 261 9.53 -1.06 -26.00
N ASP A 262 10.65 -1.78 -25.92
CA ASP A 262 11.09 -2.76 -26.92
C ASP A 262 10.08 -3.92 -27.08
N VAL A 263 9.38 -4.28 -26.01
CA VAL A 263 8.28 -5.27 -26.05
C VAL A 263 6.89 -4.62 -26.25
N GLY A 264 6.84 -3.34 -26.60
CA GLY A 264 5.63 -2.61 -26.92
C GLY A 264 4.82 -2.11 -25.72
N ILE A 265 5.45 -2.00 -24.54
CA ILE A 265 4.83 -1.42 -23.34
C ILE A 265 5.15 0.08 -23.26
N LYS A 266 4.12 0.90 -23.29
CA LYS A 266 4.24 2.35 -23.15
C LYS A 266 4.17 2.76 -21.68
N SER A 267 5.21 3.44 -21.22
CA SER A 267 5.24 4.09 -19.91
C SER A 267 4.36 5.33 -19.88
N VAL A 268 3.53 5.43 -18.84
CA VAL A 268 2.65 6.57 -18.53
C VAL A 268 2.97 7.05 -17.12
N LYS A 269 3.66 8.19 -17.04
CA LYS A 269 4.00 8.82 -15.77
C LYS A 269 2.80 9.57 -15.23
N LEU A 270 2.52 9.41 -13.94
CA LEU A 270 1.49 10.20 -13.27
C LEU A 270 1.83 11.71 -13.32
N PRO A 271 0.80 12.59 -13.39
CA PRO A 271 1.00 14.03 -13.32
C PRO A 271 1.72 14.40 -12.01
N ALA A 272 2.57 15.41 -12.06
CA ALA A 272 3.18 15.92 -10.84
C ALA A 272 2.07 16.40 -9.90
N ILE A 273 2.14 16.02 -8.64
CA ILE A 273 1.28 16.60 -7.62
C ILE A 273 1.77 18.04 -7.44
N THR A 274 1.14 18.99 -8.13
CA THR A 274 1.23 20.40 -7.77
C THR A 274 0.59 20.48 -6.38
N LYS A 275 1.39 20.67 -5.34
CA LYS A 275 0.86 21.02 -4.02
C LYS A 275 0.09 22.33 -4.19
N PHE A 276 -1.24 22.25 -4.07
CA PHE A 276 -2.09 23.42 -3.83
C PHE A 276 -2.09 23.71 -2.33
#